data_AF-A0A3N9UTT9-F1
#
_entry.id   AF-A0A3N9UTT9-F1
#
_cell.length_a   1.000
_cell.length_b   1.000
_cell.length_c   1.000
_cell.angle_alpha   90.00
_cell.angle_beta   90.00
_cell.angle_gamma   90.00
#
_symmetry.space_group_name_H-M   'P 1'
#
loop_
_entity.id
_entity.type
_entity.pdbx_description
1 polymer ?
#
loop_
_entity_poly.entity_id
_entity_poly.type
_entity_poly.pdbx_seq_one_letter_code
_entity_poly.pdbx_strand_id
1 'polypeptide(L)'
;LIERYRADSSLKELVLQGEIGGKPYLVSASPSHNAKACLACHGKPDDALATIKATYGVSSGYNYGAEGEVVGVAVVGVPAGHIDQIALQRSLAVIALLTLVFTIFFIAANIMMKRSVINPLTKITAVAQAVSQGDLNTKVEVERTDEIGQLAHALELMRRSVVTMMRQSKKQS
;
A
#
# COMPACT_ATOMS: atom_id res chain seq x y z
N LEU A 1 32.90 -14.26 0.23
CA LEU A 1 33.05 -12.80 -0.04
C LEU A 1 34.41 -12.50 -0.66
N ILE A 2 35.54 -12.93 -0.05
CA ILE A 2 36.89 -12.75 -0.60
C ILE A 2 36.99 -13.17 -2.08
N GLU A 3 36.58 -14.40 -2.41
CA GLU A 3 36.60 -14.89 -3.81
C GLU A 3 35.79 -14.04 -4.78
N ARG A 4 34.72 -13.39 -4.31
CA ARG A 4 33.89 -12.52 -5.15
C ARG A 4 34.61 -11.21 -5.49
N TYR A 5 35.35 -10.65 -4.55
CA TYR A 5 36.22 -9.48 -4.79
C TYR A 5 37.48 -9.81 -5.57
N ARG A 6 37.99 -11.05 -5.44
CA ARG A 6 39.11 -11.53 -6.27
C ARG A 6 38.67 -11.75 -7.72
N ALA A 7 37.45 -12.24 -7.93
CA ALA A 7 36.87 -12.45 -9.26
C ALA A 7 36.52 -11.14 -9.98
N ASP A 8 36.15 -10.09 -9.22
CA ASP A 8 35.83 -8.78 -9.77
C ASP A 8 36.48 -7.66 -8.94
N SER A 9 37.62 -7.19 -9.44
CA SER A 9 38.43 -6.14 -8.83
C SER A 9 37.80 -4.74 -8.93
N SER A 10 36.69 -4.58 -9.66
CA SER A 10 35.96 -3.31 -9.74
C SER A 10 35.01 -3.09 -8.56
N LEU A 11 34.69 -4.15 -7.82
CA LEU A 11 33.81 -4.11 -6.66
C LEU A 11 34.49 -3.45 -5.46
N LYS A 12 34.08 -2.22 -5.12
CA LYS A 12 34.57 -1.50 -3.93
C LYS A 12 33.77 -1.82 -2.66
N GLU A 13 32.49 -2.14 -2.83
CA GLU A 13 31.57 -2.44 -1.74
C GLU A 13 30.53 -3.44 -2.24
N LEU A 14 30.09 -4.33 -1.34
CA LEU A 14 28.96 -5.22 -1.58
C LEU A 14 27.97 -5.05 -0.43
N VAL A 15 26.76 -4.62 -0.78
CA VAL A 15 25.63 -4.58 0.15
C VAL A 15 24.74 -5.78 -0.13
N LEU A 16 24.51 -6.59 0.90
CA LEU A 16 23.72 -7.83 0.80
C LEU A 16 22.91 -8.07 2.08
N GLN A 17 21.80 -8.78 1.93
CA GLN A 17 21.07 -9.32 3.07
C GLN A 17 21.65 -10.70 3.41
N GLY A 18 21.94 -10.93 4.69
CA GLY A 18 22.48 -12.19 5.17
C GLY A 18 22.15 -12.44 6.63
N GLU A 19 22.64 -13.55 7.15
CA GLU A 19 22.44 -13.93 8.56
C GLU A 19 23.77 -13.92 9.32
N ILE A 20 23.78 -13.25 10.48
CA ILE A 20 24.92 -13.28 11.42
C ILE A 20 24.39 -13.85 12.74
N GLY A 21 24.85 -15.06 13.09
CA GLY A 21 24.37 -15.77 14.29
C GLY A 21 22.87 -16.09 14.26
N GLY A 22 22.32 -16.39 13.08
CA GLY A 22 20.90 -16.76 12.88
C GLY A 22 19.90 -15.60 12.95
N LYS A 23 20.39 -14.34 12.96
CA LYS A 23 19.54 -13.15 12.88
C LYS A 23 19.73 -12.47 11.53
N PRO A 24 18.69 -11.88 10.94
CA PRO A 24 18.81 -11.16 9.68
C PRO A 24 19.55 -9.84 9.87
N TYR A 25 20.55 -9.60 9.03
CA TYR A 25 21.34 -8.36 8.97
C TYR A 25 21.40 -7.84 7.54
N LEU A 26 21.35 -6.52 7.41
CA LEU A 26 21.86 -5.86 6.22
C LEU A 26 23.38 -5.71 6.40
N VAL A 27 24.13 -6.29 5.48
CA VAL A 27 25.58 -6.38 5.57
C VAL A 27 26.20 -5.52 4.48
N SER A 28 27.05 -4.58 4.86
CA SER A 28 28.00 -3.92 3.96
C SER A 28 29.37 -4.56 4.15
N ALA A 29 29.97 -4.95 3.03
CA ALA A 29 31.28 -5.54 2.98
C ALA A 29 32.21 -4.70 2.08
N SER A 30 33.48 -4.59 2.46
CA SER A 30 34.51 -3.96 1.65
C SER A 30 35.80 -4.79 1.66
N PRO A 31 36.49 -4.94 0.52
CA PRO A 31 37.72 -5.71 0.46
C PRO A 31 38.85 -4.97 1.16
N SER A 32 39.76 -5.73 1.76
CA SER A 32 41.04 -5.24 2.24
C SER A 32 42.14 -5.73 1.31
N HIS A 33 42.87 -4.79 0.72
CA HIS A 33 43.93 -5.07 -0.24
C HIS A 33 45.28 -5.12 0.45
N ASN A 34 46.14 -6.01 -0.04
CA ASN A 34 47.52 -6.10 0.35
C ASN A 34 48.28 -4.84 -0.09
N ALA A 35 49.03 -4.22 0.82
CA ALA A 35 49.97 -3.16 0.51
C ALA A 35 51.40 -3.65 0.70
N LYS A 36 52.39 -2.99 0.10
CA LYS A 36 53.82 -3.31 0.34
C LYS A 36 54.18 -3.40 1.82
N ALA A 37 53.63 -2.50 2.65
CA ALA A 37 53.88 -2.50 4.09
C ALA A 37 53.33 -3.76 4.81
N CYS A 38 52.28 -4.39 4.30
CA CYS A 38 51.69 -5.59 4.89
C CYS A 38 52.64 -6.79 4.81
N LEU A 39 53.47 -6.88 3.75
CA LEU A 39 54.43 -7.96 3.54
C LEU A 39 55.55 -7.99 4.58
N ALA A 40 55.78 -6.89 5.31
CA ALA A 40 56.73 -6.86 6.43
C ALA A 40 56.36 -7.84 7.56
N CYS A 41 55.06 -8.16 7.70
CA CYS A 41 54.55 -9.10 8.71
C CYS A 41 53.81 -10.30 8.09
N HIS A 42 53.13 -10.12 6.96
CA HIS A 42 52.33 -11.16 6.29
C HIS A 42 53.00 -11.76 5.04
N GLY A 43 54.29 -11.44 4.82
CA GLY A 43 55.15 -12.04 3.79
C GLY A 43 55.57 -13.46 4.15
N LYS A 44 56.85 -13.80 4.02
CA LYS A 44 57.32 -15.14 4.44
C LYS A 44 57.34 -15.23 5.97
N PRO A 45 56.98 -16.39 6.55
CA PRO A 45 57.01 -16.56 8.00
C PRO A 45 58.38 -16.26 8.63
N ASP A 46 59.48 -16.59 7.95
CA ASP A 46 60.83 -16.38 8.47
C ASP A 46 61.17 -14.90 8.66
N ASP A 47 60.62 -14.04 7.80
CA ASP A 47 60.87 -12.59 7.78
C ASP A 47 60.12 -11.84 8.89
N ALA A 48 59.12 -12.47 9.52
CA ALA A 48 58.30 -11.87 10.56
C ALA A 48 59.04 -11.76 11.90
N LEU A 49 58.71 -10.72 12.69
CA LEU A 49 59.31 -10.48 14.01
C LEU A 49 59.09 -11.66 14.96
N ALA A 50 60.11 -11.97 15.77
CA ALA A 50 60.06 -13.05 16.77
C ALA A 50 58.84 -12.95 17.70
N THR A 51 58.45 -11.75 18.09
CA THR A 51 57.29 -11.48 18.96
C THR A 51 55.95 -11.89 18.31
N ILE A 52 55.80 -11.67 17.00
CA ILE A 52 54.60 -12.05 16.25
C ILE A 52 54.53 -13.57 16.12
N LYS A 53 55.64 -14.21 15.76
CA LYS A 53 55.75 -15.67 15.67
C LYS A 53 55.45 -16.36 17.01
N ALA A 54 55.94 -15.81 18.12
CA ALA A 54 55.69 -16.35 19.45
C ALA A 54 54.22 -16.23 19.89
N THR A 55 53.52 -15.17 19.45
CA THR A 55 52.13 -14.88 19.89
C THR A 55 51.09 -15.59 19.02
N TYR A 56 51.28 -15.58 17.70
CA TYR A 56 50.27 -16.04 16.72
C TYR A 56 50.70 -17.31 15.96
N GLY A 57 51.95 -17.76 16.16
CA GLY A 57 52.52 -18.87 15.40
C GLY A 57 52.90 -18.49 13.96
N VAL A 58 53.19 -19.52 13.15
CA VAL A 58 53.62 -19.40 11.75
C VAL A 58 52.73 -20.20 10.78
N SER A 59 51.65 -20.80 11.27
CA SER A 59 50.81 -21.72 10.50
C SER A 59 49.77 -21.02 9.61
N SER A 60 49.41 -19.77 9.91
CA SER A 60 48.43 -19.00 9.13
C SER A 60 48.73 -17.51 9.16
N GLY A 61 48.15 -16.76 8.23
CA GLY A 61 48.34 -15.30 8.14
C GLY A 61 49.67 -14.87 7.48
N TYR A 62 50.32 -15.75 6.72
CA TYR A 62 51.53 -15.44 5.98
C TYR A 62 51.35 -15.78 4.50
N ASN A 63 52.34 -15.43 3.68
CA ASN A 63 52.38 -15.64 2.24
C ASN A 63 51.26 -14.91 1.48
N TYR A 64 50.98 -13.66 1.87
CA TYR A 64 50.15 -12.78 1.05
C TYR A 64 50.81 -12.58 -0.32
N GLY A 65 50.02 -12.56 -1.39
CA GLY A 65 50.53 -12.42 -2.75
C GLY A 65 50.89 -10.98 -3.10
N ALA A 66 50.75 -10.62 -4.37
CA ALA A 66 51.21 -9.32 -4.88
C ALA A 66 50.49 -8.13 -4.23
N GLU A 67 51.12 -6.95 -4.29
CA GLU A 67 50.48 -5.69 -3.93
C GLU A 67 49.15 -5.52 -4.70
N GLY A 68 48.08 -5.16 -4.00
CA GLY A 68 46.73 -5.04 -4.54
C GLY A 68 45.87 -6.31 -4.42
N GLU A 69 46.42 -7.47 -4.04
CA GLU A 69 45.61 -8.68 -3.83
C GLU A 69 44.62 -8.49 -2.67
N VAL A 70 43.39 -9.00 -2.82
CA VAL A 70 42.42 -9.01 -1.71
C VAL A 70 42.79 -10.10 -0.71
N VAL A 71 43.13 -9.67 0.51
CA VAL A 71 43.60 -10.54 1.62
C VAL A 71 42.58 -10.68 2.74
N GLY A 72 41.54 -9.84 2.74
CA GLY A 72 40.47 -9.87 3.73
C GLY A 72 39.24 -9.11 3.27
N VAL A 73 38.18 -9.18 4.07
CA VAL A 73 36.94 -8.42 3.86
C VAL A 73 36.50 -7.87 5.22
N ALA A 74 36.36 -6.55 5.31
CA ALA A 74 35.71 -5.90 6.43
C ALA A 74 34.20 -6.01 6.24
N VAL A 75 33.49 -6.37 7.31
CA VAL A 75 32.04 -6.63 7.28
C VAL A 75 31.38 -5.84 8.40
N VAL A 76 30.43 -4.99 8.05
CA VAL A 76 29.59 -4.26 9.01
C VAL A 76 28.14 -4.67 8.79
N GLY A 77 27.50 -5.16 9.84
CA GLY A 77 26.11 -5.59 9.82
C GLY A 77 25.21 -4.67 10.65
N VAL A 78 24.09 -4.25 10.07
CA VAL A 78 22.99 -3.59 10.80
C VAL A 78 21.83 -4.58 10.98
N PRO A 79 21.31 -4.80 12.21
CA PRO A 79 20.21 -5.74 12.44
C PRO A 79 18.96 -5.35 11.64
N ALA A 80 18.44 -6.25 10.81
CA ALA A 80 17.26 -6.01 9.97
C ALA A 80 15.94 -6.47 10.61
N GLY A 81 16.00 -7.27 11.69
CA GLY A 81 14.85 -8.01 12.23
C GLY A 81 13.67 -7.21 12.79
N HIS A 82 13.72 -5.88 12.81
CA HIS A 82 12.63 -5.02 13.30
C HIS A 82 11.93 -4.21 12.20
N ILE A 83 12.44 -4.25 10.98
CA ILE A 83 11.89 -3.41 9.89
C ILE A 83 10.51 -3.95 9.46
N ASP A 84 10.37 -5.28 9.37
CA ASP A 84 9.17 -5.90 8.83
C ASP A 84 7.96 -5.80 9.75
N GLN A 85 8.14 -5.94 11.07
CA GLN A 85 7.03 -5.88 12.02
C GLN A 85 6.45 -4.47 12.15
N ILE A 86 7.31 -3.45 12.13
CA ILE A 86 6.89 -2.05 12.18
C ILE A 86 6.20 -1.67 10.87
N ALA A 87 6.73 -2.11 9.72
CA ALA A 87 6.13 -1.87 8.41
C ALA A 87 4.74 -2.52 8.31
N LEU A 88 4.58 -3.76 8.78
CA LEU A 88 3.31 -4.48 8.74
C LEU A 88 2.26 -3.82 9.65
N GLN A 89 2.60 -3.47 10.89
CA GLN A 89 1.66 -2.81 11.80
C GLN A 89 1.17 -1.47 11.27
N ARG A 90 2.06 -0.65 10.70
CA ARG A 90 1.68 0.62 10.07
C ARG A 90 0.79 0.40 8.85
N SER A 91 1.13 -0.60 8.03
CA SER A 91 0.32 -0.95 6.85
C SER A 91 -1.09 -1.38 7.26
N LEU A 92 -1.22 -2.23 8.28
CA LEU A 92 -2.51 -2.66 8.82
C LEU A 92 -3.31 -1.49 9.41
N ALA A 93 -2.67 -0.57 10.12
CA ALA A 93 -3.34 0.61 10.65
C ALA A 93 -3.90 1.51 9.54
N VAL A 94 -3.12 1.73 8.47
CA VAL A 94 -3.57 2.49 7.29
C VAL A 94 -4.72 1.78 6.58
N ILE A 95 -4.62 0.46 6.37
CA ILE A 95 -5.69 -0.34 5.76
C ILE A 95 -6.96 -0.25 6.61
N ALA A 96 -6.88 -0.42 7.92
CA ALA A 96 -8.02 -0.34 8.82
C ALA A 96 -8.69 1.04 8.78
N LEU A 97 -7.91 2.12 8.77
CA LEU A 97 -8.41 3.48 8.64
C LEU A 97 -9.13 3.69 7.31
N LEU A 98 -8.53 3.25 6.19
CA LEU A 98 -9.16 3.35 4.88
C LEU A 98 -10.45 2.56 4.82
N THR A 99 -10.46 1.31 5.31
CA THR A 99 -11.67 0.48 5.37
C THR A 99 -12.78 1.16 6.17
N LEU A 100 -12.46 1.77 7.32
CA LEU A 100 -13.41 2.51 8.13
C LEU A 100 -14.00 3.71 7.36
N VAL A 101 -13.16 4.52 6.74
CA VAL A 101 -13.59 5.70 5.96
C VAL A 101 -14.48 5.28 4.79
N PHE A 102 -14.08 4.26 4.02
CA PHE A 102 -14.88 3.75 2.91
C PHE A 102 -16.22 3.17 3.37
N THR A 103 -16.25 2.50 4.52
CA THR A 103 -17.50 1.95 5.08
C THR A 103 -18.45 3.08 5.49
N ILE A 104 -17.95 4.11 6.17
CA ILE A 104 -18.77 5.29 6.53
C ILE A 104 -19.30 5.98 5.28
N PHE A 105 -18.44 6.20 4.28
CA PHE A 105 -18.85 6.80 3.01
C PHE A 105 -19.90 5.95 2.29
N PHE A 106 -19.74 4.63 2.25
CA PHE A 106 -20.69 3.71 1.64
C PHE A 106 -22.06 3.75 2.32
N ILE A 107 -22.08 3.77 3.66
CA ILE A 107 -23.33 3.88 4.43
C ILE A 107 -24.01 5.24 4.16
N ALA A 108 -23.24 6.33 4.20
CA ALA A 108 -23.76 7.68 3.93
C ALA A 108 -24.33 7.80 2.51
N ALA A 109 -23.61 7.30 1.52
CA ALA A 109 -24.05 7.28 0.12
C ALA A 109 -25.33 6.45 -0.06
N ASN A 110 -25.45 5.28 0.60
CA ASN A 110 -26.66 4.48 0.56
C ASN A 110 -27.87 5.20 1.17
N ILE A 111 -27.69 5.84 2.32
CA ILE A 111 -28.76 6.61 2.99
C ILE A 111 -29.19 7.78 2.10
N MET A 112 -28.22 8.50 1.52
CA MET A 112 -28.46 9.62 0.62
C MET A 112 -29.20 9.15 -0.64
N MET A 113 -28.75 8.09 -1.29
CA MET A 113 -29.40 7.50 -2.47
C MET A 113 -30.84 7.10 -2.17
N LYS A 114 -31.07 6.44 -1.03
CA LYS A 114 -32.41 6.01 -0.62
C LYS A 114 -33.35 7.21 -0.42
N ARG A 115 -32.87 8.27 0.23
CA ARG A 115 -33.70 9.45 0.53
C ARG A 115 -33.88 10.38 -0.67
N SER A 116 -32.85 10.56 -1.48
CA SER A 116 -32.82 11.54 -2.58
C SER A 116 -33.26 10.95 -3.92
N VAL A 117 -33.34 9.63 -4.08
CA VAL A 117 -33.74 9.04 -5.38
C VAL A 117 -34.83 7.99 -5.16
N ILE A 118 -34.55 6.95 -4.39
CA ILE A 118 -35.44 5.79 -4.28
C ILE A 118 -36.80 6.20 -3.68
N ASN A 119 -36.81 6.83 -2.50
CA ASN A 119 -38.06 7.18 -1.81
C ASN A 119 -38.97 8.12 -2.64
N PRO A 120 -38.47 9.24 -3.24
CA PRO A 120 -39.28 10.10 -4.10
C PRO A 120 -39.83 9.36 -5.32
N LEU A 121 -39.03 8.52 -5.99
CA LEU A 121 -39.50 7.74 -7.12
C LEU A 121 -40.59 6.75 -6.70
N THR A 122 -40.42 6.04 -5.58
CA THR A 122 -41.44 5.13 -5.05
C THR A 122 -42.75 5.87 -4.75
N LYS A 123 -42.69 7.09 -4.20
CA LYS A 123 -43.88 7.92 -3.97
C LYS A 123 -44.57 8.29 -5.28
N ILE A 124 -43.82 8.78 -6.27
CA ILE A 124 -44.37 9.14 -7.59
C ILE A 124 -45.02 7.93 -8.25
N THR A 125 -44.36 6.77 -8.23
CA THR A 125 -44.91 5.51 -8.77
C THR A 125 -46.19 5.10 -8.06
N ALA A 126 -46.27 5.21 -6.72
CA ALA A 126 -47.46 4.87 -5.96
C ALA A 126 -48.66 5.76 -6.34
N VAL A 127 -48.44 7.08 -6.50
CA VAL A 127 -49.51 7.99 -6.94
C VAL A 127 -49.95 7.67 -8.37
N ALA A 128 -49.02 7.42 -9.28
CA ALA A 128 -49.35 7.04 -10.65
C ALA A 128 -50.22 5.77 -10.71
N GLN A 129 -49.90 4.77 -9.87
CA GLN A 129 -50.70 3.55 -9.73
C GLN A 129 -52.10 3.85 -9.17
N ALA A 130 -52.21 4.68 -8.13
CA ALA A 130 -53.51 5.07 -7.57
C ALA A 130 -54.39 5.78 -8.62
N VAL A 131 -53.82 6.71 -9.38
CA VAL A 131 -54.49 7.42 -10.47
C VAL A 131 -54.95 6.46 -11.56
N SER A 132 -54.13 5.47 -11.93
CA SER A 132 -54.52 4.44 -12.91
C SER A 132 -55.70 3.58 -12.47
N GLN A 133 -55.91 3.45 -11.16
CA GLN A 133 -57.02 2.71 -10.55
C GLN A 133 -58.25 3.60 -10.28
N GLY A 134 -58.21 4.88 -10.67
CA GLY A 134 -59.31 5.83 -10.50
C GLY A 134 -59.31 6.58 -9.16
N ASP A 135 -58.32 6.37 -8.28
CA ASP A 135 -58.13 7.24 -7.11
C ASP A 135 -57.38 8.51 -7.52
N LEU A 136 -58.14 9.59 -7.65
CA LEU A 136 -57.62 10.91 -8.00
C LEU A 136 -57.48 11.84 -6.80
N ASN A 137 -57.73 11.39 -5.57
CA ASN A 137 -57.64 12.26 -4.40
C ASN A 137 -56.18 12.42 -3.91
N THR A 138 -55.33 11.44 -4.22
CA THR A 138 -53.92 11.43 -3.84
C THR A 138 -53.11 12.41 -4.70
N LYS A 139 -52.57 13.47 -4.09
CA LYS A 139 -51.73 14.47 -4.78
C LYS A 139 -50.27 14.04 -4.82
N VAL A 140 -49.55 14.48 -5.84
CA VAL A 140 -48.09 14.35 -5.88
C VAL A 140 -47.46 15.55 -5.18
N GLU A 141 -47.05 15.39 -3.92
CA GLU A 141 -46.34 16.42 -3.16
C GLU A 141 -44.84 16.09 -3.12
N VAL A 142 -44.08 16.71 -4.02
CA VAL A 142 -42.61 16.62 -4.07
C VAL A 142 -42.06 18.03 -4.18
N GLU A 143 -41.55 18.57 -3.09
CA GLU A 143 -40.83 19.85 -3.06
C GLU A 143 -39.38 19.62 -3.53
N ARG A 144 -39.18 19.56 -4.85
CA ARG A 144 -37.86 19.44 -5.47
C ARG A 144 -37.78 20.26 -6.75
N THR A 145 -36.60 20.78 -7.03
CA THR A 145 -36.31 21.60 -8.22
C THR A 145 -35.44 20.88 -9.26
N ASP A 146 -35.19 19.59 -9.07
CA ASP A 146 -34.42 18.73 -9.98
C ASP A 146 -35.34 17.94 -10.93
N GLU A 147 -34.76 17.03 -11.72
CA GLU A 147 -35.47 16.21 -12.70
C GLU A 147 -36.58 15.36 -12.07
N ILE A 148 -36.40 14.91 -10.81
CA ILE A 148 -37.43 14.16 -10.09
C ILE A 148 -38.58 15.09 -9.70
N GLY A 149 -38.28 16.33 -9.31
CA GLY A 149 -39.28 17.37 -9.10
C GLY A 149 -40.08 17.69 -10.37
N GLN A 150 -39.40 17.84 -11.51
CA GLN A 150 -40.05 18.06 -12.80
C GLN A 150 -40.98 16.91 -13.18
N LEU A 151 -40.55 15.66 -12.96
CA LEU A 151 -41.38 14.47 -13.17
C LEU A 151 -42.62 14.46 -12.28
N ALA A 152 -42.45 14.79 -10.99
CA ALA A 152 -43.55 14.88 -10.04
C ALA A 152 -44.59 15.94 -10.46
N HIS A 153 -44.13 17.11 -10.90
CA HIS A 153 -45.00 18.17 -11.42
C HIS A 153 -45.76 17.74 -12.68
N ALA A 154 -45.09 17.08 -13.62
CA ALA A 154 -45.73 16.57 -14.83
C ALA A 154 -46.84 15.55 -14.49
N LEU A 155 -46.61 14.65 -13.53
CA LEU A 155 -47.61 13.69 -13.08
C LEU A 155 -48.80 14.37 -12.38
N GLU A 156 -48.56 15.40 -11.55
CA GLU A 156 -49.64 16.16 -10.91
C GLU A 156 -50.51 16.91 -11.93
N LEU A 157 -49.91 17.48 -12.97
CA LEU A 157 -50.66 18.10 -14.07
C LEU A 157 -51.53 17.07 -14.80
N MET A 158 -50.99 15.87 -15.08
CA MET A 158 -51.75 14.77 -15.68
C MET A 158 -52.94 14.37 -14.80
N ARG A 159 -52.73 14.18 -13.50
CA ARG A 159 -53.80 13.84 -12.55
C ARG A 159 -54.92 14.89 -12.55
N ARG A 160 -54.58 16.18 -12.50
CA ARG A 160 -55.56 17.29 -12.56
C ARG A 160 -56.35 17.30 -13.87
N SER A 161 -55.69 16.99 -14.98
CA SER A 161 -56.34 16.87 -16.28
C SER A 161 -57.39 15.76 -16.28
N VAL A 162 -57.05 14.57 -15.77
CA VAL A 162 -57.97 13.44 -15.63
C VAL A 162 -59.17 13.79 -14.74
N VAL A 163 -58.95 14.44 -13.58
CA VAL A 163 -60.03 14.91 -12.71
C VAL A 163 -61.00 15.83 -13.46
N THR A 164 -60.45 16.73 -14.27
CA THR A 164 -61.24 17.70 -15.03
C THR A 164 -62.08 17.01 -16.11
N MET A 165 -61.48 16.07 -16.84
CA MET A 165 -62.19 15.26 -17.85
C MET A 165 -63.33 14.43 -17.24
N MET A 166 -63.10 13.76 -16.11
CA MET A 166 -64.14 12.98 -15.42
C MET A 166 -65.30 13.86 -14.92
N ARG A 167 -64.99 15.07 -14.42
CA ARG A 167 -66.03 16.03 -14.00
C ARG A 167 -66.88 16.54 -15.17
N GLN A 168 -66.27 16.75 -16.34
CA GLN A 168 -66.97 17.17 -17.55
C GLN A 168 -67.89 16.05 -18.08
N SER A 169 -67.38 14.82 -18.15
CA SER A 169 -68.17 13.65 -18.56
C SER A 169 -69.40 13.44 -17.65
N LYS A 170 -69.24 13.62 -16.33
CA LYS A 170 -70.35 13.50 -15.36
C LYS A 170 -71.39 14.63 -15.44
N LYS A 171 -71.08 15.77 -16.06
CA LYS A 171 -72.03 16.88 -16.29
C LYS A 171 -72.85 16.73 -17.58
N GLN A 172 -72.39 15.89 -18.51
CA GLN A 172 -73.04 15.65 -19.80
C GLN A 172 -73.95 14.41 -19.81
N SER A 173 -73.93 13.61 -18.73
CA SER A 173 -74.81 12.47 -18.49
C SER A 173 -75.85 12.81 -17.43
#